data_AF-A0A9E6CVW4-F1
#
_entry.id   AF-A0A9E6CVW4-F1
#
_cell.length_a   1.000
_cell.length_b   1.000
_cell.length_c   1.000
_cell.angle_alpha   90.00
_cell.angle_beta   90.00
_cell.angle_gamma   90.00
#
_symmetry.space_group_name_H-M   'P 1'
#
loop_
_entity.id
_entity.type
_entity.pdbx_description
1 polymer ?
#
loop_
_entity_poly.entity_id
_entity_poly.type
_entity_poly.pdbx_seq_one_letter_code
_entity_poly.pdbx_strand_id
1 'polypeptide(L)'
;AGGIDMVYPAENTRLHDEIAERGVLLAEMSVGTKPTARLFPVRNRIISGLSRGVIVVEASPRSGSLITARAALDQGREVFAVPGAPGDPRTRGTNGLFRDGAILTESAADVLRAIGEAGTLAMGRQHVFDFTKEFPSSGDHDDTADARPVVMELLGFSPVAVDELVRNCQFSFAAVSAILLELELAGRLERHPGNRVSLINEH
;
A
#
# COMPACT_ATOMS: atom_id res chain seq x y z
N ALA A 1 4.23 -11.74 -10.67
CA ALA A 1 4.67 -12.71 -9.64
C ALA A 1 6.07 -13.28 -9.96
N GLY A 2 6.86 -12.54 -10.73
CA GLY A 2 8.26 -12.79 -11.08
C GLY A 2 8.94 -11.43 -11.26
N GLY A 3 10.14 -11.39 -11.84
CA GLY A 3 10.81 -10.15 -12.22
C GLY A 3 9.97 -9.36 -13.23
N ILE A 4 10.18 -8.04 -13.30
CA ILE A 4 9.44 -7.15 -14.20
C ILE A 4 9.61 -7.54 -15.68
N ASP A 5 10.72 -8.20 -16.01
CA ASP A 5 11.11 -8.73 -17.32
C ASP A 5 10.52 -10.13 -17.62
N MET A 6 9.87 -10.77 -16.65
CA MET A 6 9.36 -12.14 -16.76
C MET A 6 7.84 -12.17 -16.89
N VAL A 7 7.36 -12.01 -18.13
CA VAL A 7 5.93 -12.04 -18.45
C VAL A 7 5.33 -13.42 -18.18
N TYR A 8 4.23 -13.46 -17.43
CA TYR A 8 3.43 -14.66 -17.23
C TYR A 8 1.96 -14.32 -16.96
N PRO A 9 1.00 -15.05 -17.56
CA PRO A 9 1.21 -16.09 -18.57
C PRO A 9 1.75 -15.49 -19.89
N ALA A 10 2.47 -16.28 -20.69
CA ALA A 10 3.18 -15.78 -21.89
C ALA A 10 2.22 -15.22 -22.95
N GLU A 11 1.01 -15.75 -22.97
CA GLU A 11 -0.13 -15.32 -23.79
C GLU A 11 -0.51 -13.85 -23.54
N ASN A 12 -0.16 -13.30 -22.37
CA ASN A 12 -0.43 -11.91 -22.01
C ASN A 12 0.68 -10.92 -22.41
N THR A 13 1.70 -11.33 -23.17
CA THR A 13 2.82 -10.45 -23.58
C THR A 13 2.34 -9.16 -24.22
N ARG A 14 1.41 -9.24 -25.17
CA ARG A 14 0.86 -8.03 -25.81
C ARG A 14 0.18 -7.10 -24.80
N LEU A 15 -0.63 -7.65 -23.90
CA LEU A 15 -1.32 -6.85 -22.87
C LEU A 15 -0.32 -6.23 -21.89
N HIS A 16 0.72 -6.96 -21.53
CA HIS A 16 1.79 -6.46 -20.68
C HIS A 16 2.46 -5.22 -21.28
N ASP A 17 2.79 -5.27 -22.58
CA ASP A 17 3.42 -4.15 -23.28
C ASP A 17 2.46 -2.95 -23.42
N GLU A 18 1.19 -3.20 -23.75
CA GLU A 18 0.16 -2.15 -23.79
C GLU A 18 -0.04 -1.45 -22.42
N ILE A 19 0.05 -2.20 -21.32
CA ILE A 19 0.01 -1.64 -19.95
C ILE A 19 1.30 -0.88 -19.64
N ALA A 20 2.47 -1.36 -20.10
CA ALA A 20 3.74 -0.66 -19.91
C ALA A 20 3.75 0.71 -20.59
N GLU A 21 3.14 0.83 -21.78
CA GLU A 21 3.08 2.07 -22.54
C GLU A 21 2.14 3.12 -21.96
N ARG A 22 1.00 2.69 -21.39
CA ARG A 22 -0.11 3.59 -21.01
C ARG A 22 -0.46 3.60 -19.53
N GLY A 23 0.19 2.74 -18.76
CA GLY A 23 -0.07 2.51 -17.35
C GLY A 23 1.21 2.25 -16.59
N VAL A 24 1.13 1.35 -15.61
CA VAL A 24 2.26 1.03 -14.74
C VAL A 24 2.32 -0.48 -14.54
N LEU A 25 3.52 -1.02 -14.67
CA LEU A 25 3.86 -2.37 -14.24
C LEU A 25 4.69 -2.29 -12.97
N LEU A 26 4.36 -3.13 -11.99
CA LEU A 26 5.06 -3.17 -10.71
C LEU A 26 5.42 -4.61 -10.35
N ALA A 27 6.68 -4.81 -9.97
CA ALA A 27 7.20 -6.08 -9.46
C ALA A 27 8.11 -5.83 -8.26
N GLU A 28 7.94 -6.65 -7.21
CA GLU A 28 8.82 -6.65 -6.03
C GLU A 28 9.99 -7.63 -6.19
N MET A 29 9.90 -8.57 -7.14
CA MET A 29 10.93 -9.58 -7.36
C MET A 29 12.05 -9.03 -8.24
N SER A 30 13.28 -9.48 -7.98
CA SER A 30 14.46 -9.12 -8.80
C SER A 30 14.28 -9.50 -10.27
N VAL A 31 14.91 -8.73 -11.15
CA VAL A 31 15.01 -9.01 -12.59
C VAL A 31 15.49 -10.45 -12.83
N GLY A 32 14.88 -11.14 -13.80
CA GLY A 32 15.14 -12.54 -14.14
C GLY A 32 14.44 -13.57 -13.25
N THR A 33 13.74 -13.14 -12.18
CA THR A 33 13.03 -14.08 -11.30
C THR A 33 11.87 -14.74 -12.02
N LYS A 34 11.95 -16.06 -12.22
CA LYS A 34 10.86 -16.83 -12.84
C LYS A 34 9.62 -16.88 -11.94
N PRO A 35 8.41 -16.70 -12.49
CA PRO A 35 7.18 -16.84 -11.72
C PRO A 35 6.98 -18.28 -11.27
N THR A 36 6.66 -18.46 -10.00
CA THR A 36 6.34 -19.78 -9.42
C THR A 36 5.04 -19.70 -8.63
N ALA A 37 4.35 -20.82 -8.45
CA ALA A 37 3.07 -20.88 -7.74
C ALA A 37 3.11 -20.20 -6.35
N ARG A 38 4.24 -20.30 -5.65
CA ARG A 38 4.45 -19.70 -4.32
C ARG A 38 4.53 -18.17 -4.34
N LEU A 39 4.91 -17.57 -5.46
CA LEU A 39 5.05 -16.11 -5.59
C LEU A 39 3.74 -15.40 -5.92
N PHE A 40 2.71 -16.12 -6.39
CA PHE A 40 1.41 -15.49 -6.68
C PHE A 40 0.71 -14.97 -5.41
N PRO A 41 0.58 -15.75 -4.32
CA PRO A 41 0.04 -15.23 -3.07
C PRO A 41 0.84 -14.03 -2.52
N VAL A 42 2.17 -14.08 -2.60
CA VAL A 42 3.05 -12.98 -2.16
C VAL A 42 2.74 -11.70 -2.95
N ARG A 43 2.56 -11.80 -4.28
CA ARG A 43 2.18 -10.66 -5.13
C ARG A 43 0.78 -10.13 -4.80
N ASN A 44 -0.18 -11.00 -4.48
CA ASN A 44 -1.58 -10.59 -4.31
C ASN A 44 -1.77 -9.55 -3.20
N ARG A 45 -0.94 -9.56 -2.14
CA ARG A 45 -0.98 -8.55 -1.07
C ARG A 45 -0.71 -7.13 -1.56
N ILE A 46 0.07 -6.99 -2.64
CA ILE A 46 0.40 -5.69 -3.24
C ILE A 46 -0.82 -5.18 -4.02
N ILE A 47 -1.53 -6.07 -4.71
CA ILE A 47 -2.77 -5.72 -5.43
C ILE A 47 -3.79 -5.16 -4.44
N SER A 48 -4.08 -5.89 -3.36
CA SER A 48 -5.04 -5.42 -2.35
C SER A 48 -4.53 -4.17 -1.63
N GLY A 49 -3.23 -4.11 -1.32
CA GLY A 49 -2.64 -3.01 -0.55
C GLY A 49 -2.68 -1.67 -1.26
N LEU A 50 -2.46 -1.66 -2.59
CA LEU A 50 -2.54 -0.46 -3.43
C LEU A 50 -3.99 -0.08 -3.80
N SER A 51 -4.97 -0.95 -3.54
CA SER A 51 -6.37 -0.70 -3.87
C SER A 51 -7.11 0.00 -2.74
N ARG A 52 -8.12 0.82 -3.07
CA ARG A 52 -9.11 1.31 -2.09
C ARG A 52 -10.11 0.23 -1.67
N GLY A 53 -10.37 -0.72 -2.57
CA GLY A 53 -11.19 -1.91 -2.33
C GLY A 53 -10.98 -2.94 -3.45
N VAL A 54 -11.36 -4.19 -3.19
CA VAL A 54 -11.16 -5.31 -4.13
C VAL A 54 -12.51 -5.90 -4.51
N ILE A 55 -12.74 -6.10 -5.81
CA ILE A 55 -13.96 -6.74 -6.32
C ILE A 55 -13.63 -8.16 -6.77
N VAL A 56 -14.38 -9.13 -6.26
CA VAL A 56 -14.30 -10.54 -6.70
C VAL A 56 -15.54 -10.87 -7.53
N VAL A 57 -15.33 -11.07 -8.83
CA VAL A 57 -16.41 -11.32 -9.79
C VAL A 57 -16.83 -12.80 -9.79
N GLU A 58 -15.86 -13.70 -9.86
CA GLU A 58 -16.08 -15.15 -9.77
C GLU A 58 -14.93 -15.79 -8.97
N ALA A 59 -15.26 -16.76 -8.12
CA ALA A 59 -14.29 -17.54 -7.37
C ALA A 59 -14.90 -18.87 -6.95
N SER A 60 -14.23 -19.98 -7.29
CA SER A 60 -14.48 -21.27 -6.65
C SER A 60 -13.86 -21.30 -5.24
N PRO A 61 -14.25 -22.24 -4.36
CA PRO A 61 -13.74 -22.30 -2.97
C PRO A 61 -12.22 -22.44 -2.82
N ARG A 62 -11.50 -22.85 -3.87
CA ARG A 62 -10.02 -22.96 -3.88
C ARG A 62 -9.36 -21.94 -4.82
N SER A 63 -10.09 -20.89 -5.22
CA SER A 63 -9.57 -19.87 -6.11
C SER A 63 -8.52 -19.00 -5.42
N GLY A 64 -7.43 -18.69 -6.13
CA GLY A 64 -6.42 -17.74 -5.67
C GLY A 64 -6.96 -16.33 -5.43
N SER A 65 -8.08 -15.96 -6.07
CA SER A 65 -8.75 -14.66 -5.84
C SER A 65 -9.25 -14.50 -4.39
N LEU A 66 -9.60 -15.61 -3.72
CA LEU A 66 -10.02 -15.58 -2.32
C LEU A 66 -8.85 -15.22 -1.38
N ILE A 67 -7.61 -15.55 -1.77
CA ILE A 67 -6.41 -15.13 -1.04
C ILE A 67 -6.27 -13.60 -1.10
N THR A 68 -6.52 -13.00 -2.27
CA THR A 68 -6.50 -11.53 -2.44
C THR A 68 -7.61 -10.88 -1.62
N ALA A 69 -8.83 -11.45 -1.60
CA ALA A 69 -9.94 -10.94 -0.80
C ALA A 69 -9.61 -11.00 0.71
N ARG A 70 -9.03 -12.09 1.18
CA ARG A 70 -8.60 -12.21 2.58
C ARG A 70 -7.52 -11.18 2.92
N ALA A 71 -6.50 -11.04 2.07
CA ALA A 71 -5.44 -10.05 2.26
C ALA A 71 -5.99 -8.61 2.27
N ALA A 72 -7.01 -8.32 1.46
CA ALA A 72 -7.71 -7.03 1.46
C ALA A 72 -8.41 -6.77 2.81
N LEU A 73 -9.17 -7.74 3.33
CA LEU A 73 -9.81 -7.63 4.65
C LEU A 73 -8.78 -7.43 5.77
N ASP A 74 -7.68 -8.19 5.75
CA ASP A 74 -6.60 -8.08 6.74
C ASP A 74 -5.91 -6.69 6.70
N GLN A 75 -5.94 -6.02 5.55
CA GLN A 75 -5.42 -4.67 5.34
C GLN A 75 -6.47 -3.57 5.58
N GLY A 76 -7.68 -3.92 6.05
CA GLY A 76 -8.76 -2.96 6.25
C GLY A 76 -9.28 -2.35 4.95
N ARG A 77 -9.21 -3.10 3.83
CA ARG A 77 -9.78 -2.70 2.54
C ARG A 77 -11.18 -3.27 2.37
N GLU A 78 -12.04 -2.49 1.73
CA GLU A 78 -13.37 -2.96 1.35
C GLU A 78 -13.28 -4.12 0.37
N VAL A 79 -14.09 -5.17 0.60
CA VAL A 79 -14.22 -6.29 -0.33
C VAL A 79 -15.63 -6.31 -0.87
N PHE A 80 -15.73 -6.35 -2.19
CA PHE A 80 -16.95 -6.43 -2.95
C PHE A 80 -17.03 -7.82 -3.58
N ALA A 81 -18.20 -8.43 -3.56
CA ALA A 81 -18.43 -9.72 -4.21
C ALA A 81 -19.67 -9.67 -5.08
N VAL A 82 -19.53 -10.18 -6.31
CA VAL A 82 -20.64 -10.32 -7.23
C VAL A 82 -21.42 -11.59 -6.87
N PRO A 83 -22.73 -11.49 -6.59
CA PRO A 83 -23.53 -12.66 -6.25
C PRO A 83 -23.70 -13.56 -7.47
N GLY A 84 -23.86 -14.85 -7.23
CA GLY A 84 -24.15 -15.79 -8.30
C GLY A 84 -25.02 -16.95 -7.85
N ALA A 85 -25.53 -17.72 -8.82
CA ALA A 85 -26.45 -18.83 -8.55
C ALA A 85 -25.82 -19.85 -7.57
N PRO A 86 -26.52 -20.30 -6.50
CA PRO A 86 -25.95 -21.23 -5.51
C PRO A 86 -25.46 -22.56 -6.09
N GLY A 87 -26.05 -22.99 -7.21
CA GLY A 87 -25.66 -24.21 -7.93
C GLY A 87 -24.40 -24.07 -8.80
N ASP A 88 -23.96 -22.85 -9.12
CA ASP A 88 -22.76 -22.64 -9.94
C ASP A 88 -21.49 -22.83 -9.09
N PRO A 89 -20.60 -23.80 -9.41
CA PRO A 89 -19.37 -23.99 -8.67
C PRO A 89 -18.41 -22.79 -8.69
N ARG A 90 -18.51 -21.90 -9.68
CA ARG A 90 -17.65 -20.71 -9.82
C ARG A 90 -18.05 -19.55 -8.93
N THR A 91 -19.25 -19.59 -8.35
CA THR A 91 -19.79 -18.51 -7.51
C THR A 91 -19.79 -18.88 -6.03
N ARG A 92 -19.51 -20.16 -5.70
CA ARG A 92 -19.49 -20.63 -4.31
C ARG A 92 -18.50 -19.88 -3.41
N GLY A 93 -17.35 -19.48 -3.95
CA GLY A 93 -16.37 -18.67 -3.24
C GLY A 93 -16.82 -17.22 -3.08
N THR A 94 -17.33 -16.57 -4.13
CA THR A 94 -17.86 -15.20 -4.03
C THR A 94 -19.04 -15.11 -3.06
N ASN A 95 -20.01 -16.03 -3.16
CA ASN A 95 -21.11 -16.12 -2.21
C ASN A 95 -20.65 -16.42 -0.78
N GLY A 96 -19.50 -17.09 -0.63
CA GLY A 96 -18.87 -17.33 0.67
C GLY A 96 -18.38 -16.05 1.33
N LEU A 97 -17.86 -15.10 0.56
CA LEU A 97 -17.32 -13.83 1.05
C LEU A 97 -18.38 -12.97 1.75
N PHE A 98 -19.67 -13.13 1.45
CA PHE A 98 -20.74 -12.42 2.17
C PHE A 98 -20.79 -12.78 3.66
N ARG A 99 -20.39 -14.00 4.02
CA ARG A 99 -20.25 -14.39 5.44
C ARG A 99 -19.05 -13.74 6.11
N ASP A 100 -18.06 -13.35 5.32
CA ASP A 100 -16.84 -12.68 5.77
C ASP A 100 -16.99 -11.14 5.73
N GLY A 101 -18.19 -10.64 5.46
CA GLY A 101 -18.50 -9.21 5.46
C GLY A 101 -18.31 -8.50 4.13
N ALA A 102 -18.11 -9.21 3.02
CA ALA A 102 -18.03 -8.58 1.71
C ALA A 102 -19.36 -7.91 1.32
N ILE A 103 -19.25 -6.76 0.66
CA ILE A 103 -20.38 -5.97 0.18
C ILE A 103 -20.92 -6.61 -1.11
N LEU A 104 -22.22 -6.93 -1.12
CA LEU A 104 -22.92 -7.39 -2.31
C LEU A 104 -22.92 -6.29 -3.37
N THR A 105 -22.41 -6.64 -4.56
CA THR A 105 -22.21 -5.68 -5.65
C THR A 105 -22.75 -6.23 -6.96
N GLU A 106 -23.67 -5.50 -7.57
CA GLU A 106 -24.27 -5.86 -8.86
C GLU A 106 -23.83 -4.89 -9.97
N SER A 107 -23.31 -3.71 -9.58
CA SER A 107 -22.92 -2.66 -10.49
C SER A 107 -21.69 -1.88 -10.01
N ALA A 108 -21.04 -1.17 -10.94
CA ALA A 108 -20.00 -0.20 -10.59
C ALA A 108 -20.52 0.92 -9.68
N ALA A 109 -21.80 1.27 -9.77
CA ALA A 109 -22.41 2.29 -8.93
C ALA A 109 -22.43 1.89 -7.44
N ASP A 110 -22.59 0.59 -7.14
CA ASP A 110 -22.54 0.09 -5.75
C ASP A 110 -21.16 0.25 -5.14
N VAL A 111 -20.12 -0.05 -5.93
CA VAL A 111 -18.72 0.14 -5.54
C VAL A 111 -18.43 1.61 -5.29
N LEU A 112 -18.80 2.48 -6.24
CA LEU A 112 -18.56 3.93 -6.13
C LEU A 112 -19.28 4.54 -4.92
N ARG A 113 -20.50 4.07 -4.62
CA ARG A 113 -21.26 4.50 -3.44
C ARG A 113 -20.55 4.11 -2.15
N ALA A 114 -20.19 2.83 -2.00
CA ALA A 114 -19.49 2.34 -0.81
C ALA A 114 -18.13 3.02 -0.60
N ILE A 115 -17.35 3.18 -1.68
CA ILE A 115 -16.04 3.85 -1.62
C ILE A 115 -16.18 5.37 -1.42
N GLY A 116 -17.25 5.99 -1.93
CA GLY A 116 -17.55 7.42 -1.76
C GLY A 116 -18.04 7.76 -0.35
N GLU A 117 -18.90 6.92 0.22
CA GLU A 117 -19.35 7.00 1.62
C GLU A 117 -18.17 6.82 2.58
N ALA A 118 -17.31 5.82 2.35
CA ALA A 118 -16.06 5.64 3.09
C ALA A 118 -15.06 6.81 2.89
N GLY A 119 -15.10 7.46 1.73
CA GLY A 119 -14.29 8.64 1.42
C GLY A 119 -14.66 9.89 2.23
N THR A 120 -15.87 9.95 2.79
CA THR A 120 -16.33 11.12 3.57
C THR A 120 -15.86 11.09 5.02
N LEU A 121 -15.50 9.91 5.56
CA LEU A 121 -15.13 9.73 6.97
C LEU A 121 -13.66 9.38 7.23
N ALA A 122 -12.83 9.24 6.18
CA ALA A 122 -11.39 8.97 6.36
C ALA A 122 -10.49 9.66 5.32
N MET A 123 -10.92 10.79 4.75
CA MET A 123 -10.00 11.72 4.09
C MET A 123 -9.31 12.62 5.14
N GLY A 124 -8.59 12.00 6.08
CA GLY A 124 -7.28 12.57 6.38
C GLY A 124 -6.54 12.53 5.05
N ARG A 125 -6.11 13.69 4.55
CA ARG A 125 -5.39 13.85 3.28
C ARG A 125 -4.23 12.86 3.25
N GLN A 126 -4.46 11.64 2.75
CA GLN A 126 -3.37 10.80 2.32
C GLN A 126 -2.73 11.63 1.23
N HIS A 127 -1.51 12.12 1.48
CA HIS A 127 -0.68 12.72 0.46
C HIS A 127 -0.71 11.76 -0.72
N VAL A 128 -1.51 12.09 -1.72
CA VAL A 128 -1.47 11.40 -2.99
C VAL A 128 -0.07 11.66 -3.47
N PHE A 129 0.73 10.59 -3.50
CA PHE A 129 2.07 10.68 -4.00
C PHE A 129 1.97 11.18 -5.43
N ASP A 130 2.34 12.44 -5.65
CA ASP A 130 2.20 13.07 -6.95
C ASP A 130 3.27 12.49 -7.86
N PHE A 131 2.92 11.47 -8.63
CA PHE A 131 3.82 10.85 -9.61
C PHE A 131 4.16 11.78 -10.78
N THR A 132 3.53 12.96 -10.88
CA THR A 132 3.87 14.00 -11.86
C THR A 132 4.86 15.02 -11.31
N LYS A 133 5.08 15.07 -10.00
CA LYS A 133 6.29 15.67 -9.47
C LYS A 133 7.44 14.79 -9.93
N GLU A 134 8.39 15.40 -10.64
CA GLU A 134 9.70 14.79 -10.85
C GLU A 134 10.14 14.21 -9.51
N PHE A 135 10.39 12.89 -9.49
CA PHE A 135 11.14 12.31 -8.38
C PHE A 135 12.36 13.21 -8.22
N PRO A 136 12.61 13.78 -7.02
CA PRO A 136 13.78 14.57 -6.83
C PRO A 136 14.93 13.72 -7.35
N SER A 137 15.64 14.25 -8.34
CA SER A 137 16.96 13.73 -8.66
C SER A 137 17.67 13.53 -7.32
N SER A 138 18.47 12.49 -7.21
CA SER A 138 19.23 12.17 -5.99
C SER A 138 20.31 13.24 -5.66
N GLY A 139 20.07 14.49 -6.02
CA GLY A 139 20.72 15.71 -5.56
C GLY A 139 19.64 16.78 -5.32
N ASP A 140 19.72 17.42 -4.16
CA ASP A 140 19.17 18.75 -3.83
C ASP A 140 17.79 18.86 -3.17
N HIS A 141 17.35 17.85 -2.42
CA HIS A 141 16.42 18.07 -1.28
C HIS A 141 17.11 17.74 0.04
N ASP A 142 18.20 18.46 0.32
CA ASP A 142 18.96 18.37 1.57
C ASP A 142 18.70 19.58 2.49
N ASP A 143 17.70 20.41 2.15
CA ASP A 143 17.40 21.59 2.93
C ASP A 143 16.65 21.20 4.20
N THR A 144 17.35 21.35 5.33
CA THR A 144 16.84 21.01 6.67
C THR A 144 15.53 21.78 6.97
N ALA A 145 15.36 22.94 6.34
CA ALA A 145 14.16 23.77 6.43
C ALA A 145 12.90 23.07 5.88
N ASP A 146 13.03 22.33 4.77
CA ASP A 146 11.90 21.63 4.13
C ASP A 146 11.59 20.31 4.86
N ALA A 147 12.62 19.65 5.40
CA ALA A 147 12.47 18.39 6.12
C ALA A 147 11.83 18.56 7.51
N ARG A 148 12.06 19.71 8.17
CA ARG A 148 11.61 19.98 9.55
C ARG A 148 10.10 19.77 9.77
N PRO A 149 9.18 20.37 9.00
CA PRO A 149 7.74 20.20 9.24
C PRO A 149 7.30 18.73 9.14
N VAL A 150 7.86 17.97 8.19
CA VAL A 150 7.52 16.56 7.97
C VAL A 150 8.06 15.66 9.08
N VAL A 151 9.30 15.88 9.52
CA VAL A 151 9.90 15.14 10.64
C VAL A 151 9.12 15.39 11.93
N MET A 152 8.67 16.63 12.17
CA MET A 152 7.86 16.98 13.34
C MET A 152 6.47 16.34 13.33
N GLU A 153 5.86 16.12 12.15
CA GLU A 153 4.58 15.43 12.03
C GLU A 153 4.69 13.93 12.34
N LEU A 154 5.81 13.31 11.96
CA LEU A 154 6.08 11.88 12.18
C LEU A 154 6.61 11.57 13.59
N LEU A 155 7.21 12.57 14.26
CA LEU A 155 7.78 12.43 15.60
C LEU A 155 6.73 12.72 16.67
N GLY A 156 6.32 11.69 17.41
CA GLY A 156 5.38 11.80 18.53
C GLY A 156 6.03 11.55 19.90
N PHE A 157 5.20 11.45 20.94
CA PHE A 157 5.62 11.12 22.31
C PHE A 157 5.93 9.61 22.51
N SER A 158 5.53 8.77 21.55
CA SER A 158 5.88 7.35 21.55
C SER A 158 7.21 7.13 20.83
N PRO A 159 8.11 6.25 21.31
CA PRO A 159 9.40 6.00 20.64
C PRO A 159 9.24 5.46 19.22
N VAL A 160 9.82 6.13 18.23
CA VAL A 160 9.86 5.72 16.81
C VAL A 160 11.30 5.43 16.39
N ALA A 161 11.52 4.42 15.55
CA ALA A 161 12.87 4.13 15.05
C ALA A 161 13.34 5.21 14.07
N VAL A 162 14.60 5.66 14.17
CA VAL A 162 15.14 6.68 13.26
C VAL A 162 15.06 6.22 11.80
N ASP A 163 15.34 4.95 11.52
CA ASP A 163 15.24 4.39 10.17
C ASP A 163 13.81 4.42 9.62
N GLU A 164 12.80 4.37 10.49
CA GLU A 164 11.39 4.49 10.12
C GLU A 164 11.03 5.94 9.76
N LEU A 165 11.55 6.92 10.52
CA LEU A 165 11.40 8.34 10.19
C LEU A 165 12.00 8.65 8.82
N VAL A 166 13.23 8.19 8.56
CA VAL A 166 13.93 8.41 7.29
C VAL A 166 13.17 7.78 6.11
N ARG A 167 12.64 6.56 6.29
CA ARG A 167 11.82 5.91 5.26
C ARG A 167 10.52 6.66 4.95
N ASN A 168 9.87 7.22 5.97
CA ASN A 168 8.55 7.82 5.85
C ASN A 168 8.59 9.31 5.47
N CYS A 169 9.67 10.03 5.78
CA CYS A 169 9.81 11.44 5.46
C CYS A 169 10.41 11.69 4.06
N GLN A 170 11.06 10.68 3.47
CA GLN A 170 11.70 10.75 2.15
C GLN A 170 12.77 11.84 2.00
N PHE A 171 13.39 12.22 3.12
CA PHE A 171 14.55 13.10 3.16
C PHE A 171 15.83 12.31 3.43
N SER A 172 16.98 12.93 3.19
CA SER A 172 18.28 12.31 3.44
C SER A 172 18.43 11.96 4.94
N PHE A 173 19.18 10.89 5.23
CA PHE A 173 19.53 10.56 6.62
C PHE A 173 20.25 11.73 7.31
N ALA A 174 21.04 12.50 6.57
CA ALA A 174 21.77 13.66 7.07
C ALA A 174 20.82 14.78 7.54
N ALA A 175 19.83 15.16 6.71
CA ALA A 175 18.84 16.17 7.06
C ALA A 175 17.99 15.76 8.27
N VAL A 176 17.53 14.50 8.31
CA VAL A 176 16.77 13.98 9.46
C VAL A 176 17.64 13.98 10.72
N SER A 177 18.89 13.52 10.62
CA SER A 177 19.82 13.49 11.77
C SER A 177 20.12 14.88 12.32
N ALA A 178 20.26 15.88 11.44
CA ALA A 178 20.46 17.27 11.85
C ALA A 178 19.27 17.81 12.66
N ILE A 179 18.03 17.57 12.20
CA ILE A 179 16.80 17.99 12.93
C ILE A 179 16.70 17.30 14.28
N LEU A 180 16.94 15.99 14.33
CA LEU A 180 16.87 15.24 15.58
C LEU A 180 17.93 15.72 16.58
N LEU A 181 19.14 16.04 16.11
CA LEU A 181 20.20 16.60 16.94
C LEU A 181 19.82 17.99 17.48
N GLU A 182 19.23 18.85 16.65
CA GLU A 182 18.76 20.17 17.08
C GLU A 182 17.67 20.07 18.16
N LEU A 183 16.71 19.15 18.01
CA LEU A 183 15.66 18.93 19.00
C LEU A 183 16.21 18.35 20.31
N GLU A 184 17.21 17.46 20.22
CA GLU A 184 17.91 16.90 21.38
C GLU A 184 18.68 17.99 22.14
N LEU A 185 19.41 18.85 21.42
CA LEU A 185 20.11 20.01 22.00
C LEU A 185 19.14 21.03 22.61
N ALA A 186 17.94 21.17 22.04
CA ALA A 186 16.88 22.00 22.59
C ALA A 186 16.15 21.36 23.79
N GLY A 187 16.49 20.13 24.18
CA GLY A 187 15.85 19.42 25.29
C GLY A 187 14.41 18.97 25.00
N ARG A 188 14.04 18.88 23.71
CA ARG A 188 12.67 18.54 23.26
C ARG A 188 12.54 17.11 22.74
N LEU A 189 13.65 16.35 22.71
CA LEU A 189 13.72 15.00 22.19
C LEU A 189 14.51 14.09 23.12
N GLU A 190 14.02 12.86 23.30
CA GLU A 190 14.66 11.80 24.07
C GLU A 190 15.07 10.63 23.16
N ARG A 191 16.27 10.08 23.40
CA ARG A 191 16.77 8.87 22.73
C ARG A 191 16.54 7.64 23.59
N HIS A 192 16.05 6.58 22.96
CA HIS A 192 15.76 5.29 23.57
C HIS A 192 16.69 4.20 23.02
N PRO A 193 16.83 3.06 23.73
CA PRO A 193 17.56 1.90 23.22
C PRO A 193 17.04 1.43 21.85
N GLY A 194 17.94 0.95 21.00
CA GLY A 194 17.61 0.47 19.66
C GLY A 194 17.43 1.57 18.61
N ASN A 195 18.12 2.71 18.78
CA ASN A 195 18.07 3.85 17.85
C ASN A 195 16.65 4.39 17.63
N ARG A 196 15.91 4.57 18.73
CA ARG A 196 14.55 5.12 18.73
C ARG A 196 14.53 6.49 19.38
N VAL A 197 13.60 7.35 18.96
CA VAL A 197 13.47 8.73 19.40
C VAL A 197 12.00 9.08 19.66
N SER A 198 11.75 9.96 20.63
CA SER A 198 10.42 10.53 20.90
C SER A 198 10.54 11.98 21.35
N LEU A 199 9.46 12.75 21.20
CA LEU A 199 9.34 14.06 21.82
C LEU A 199 9.25 13.93 23.34
N ILE A 200 9.83 14.90 24.05
CA ILE A 200 9.66 15.06 25.50
C ILE A 200 8.38 15.85 25.74
N ASN A 201 7.57 15.41 26.70
CA ASN A 201 6.38 16.13 27.12
C ASN A 201 6.81 17.30 28.02
N GLU A 202 6.68 18.53 27.54
CA GLU A 202 6.84 19.71 28.40
C GLU A 202 5.67 19.73 29.40
N HIS A 203 5.95 19.59 30.68
CA HIS A 203 5.00 19.88 31.76
C HIS A 203 5.00 21.37 32.09
#